data_AF-A0A2A9NLT5-F1
#
_entry.id   AF-A0A2A9NLT5-F1
#
_cell.length_a   1.000
_cell.length_b   1.000
_cell.length_c   1.000
_cell.angle_alpha   90.00
_cell.angle_beta   90.00
_cell.angle_gamma   90.00
#
_symmetry.space_group_name_H-M   'P 1'
#
loop_
_entity.id
_entity.type
_entity.pdbx_description
1 polymer ?
#
loop_
_entity_poly.entity_id
_entity_poly.type
_entity_poly.pdbx_seq_one_letter_code
_entity_poly.pdbx_strand_id
1 'polypeptide(L)'
;MRQPSMSAVFDAATAAIKALNELGYIACLCGSVACYIYGMDSRTPKDVDIIVLNATPSDCESIKSSLVSTDRHFLLVPARDPRDTYKVLWHSTYQERCKVDILTPGILNIPQVPTDRLVLLKSHSNLPLLPFIPLLFLKVQAWSHHGSSDKIRLQFKQIQDVLDIEDLVDIAVSYGDNKKDEEGWMPKEFVEIGTAFVTEYQLVNQDMRSVRRQKWAKIMD
;
A
#
# COMPACT_ATOMS: atom_id res chain seq x y z
N MET A 1 6.51 -21.41 3.30
CA MET A 1 6.79 -20.57 4.48
C MET A 1 5.45 -20.28 5.15
N ARG A 2 5.37 -20.37 6.48
CA ARG A 2 4.12 -20.09 7.23
C ARG A 2 3.79 -18.59 7.10
N GLN A 3 2.52 -18.23 7.01
CA GLN A 3 2.10 -16.83 7.01
C GLN A 3 2.43 -16.20 8.37
N PRO A 4 2.94 -14.95 8.41
CA PRO A 4 3.21 -14.27 9.67
C PRO A 4 1.91 -13.98 10.42
N SER A 5 1.97 -14.03 11.75
CA SER A 5 0.92 -13.48 12.60
C SER A 5 0.80 -11.97 12.43
N MET A 6 -0.34 -11.41 12.85
CA MET A 6 -0.51 -9.95 12.86
C MET A 6 0.51 -9.23 13.73
N SER A 7 0.90 -9.82 14.86
CA SER A 7 1.97 -9.26 15.70
C SER A 7 3.25 -9.13 14.90
N ALA A 8 3.67 -10.18 14.19
CA ALA A 8 4.89 -10.15 13.39
C ALA A 8 4.83 -9.12 12.24
N VAL A 9 3.65 -8.89 11.65
CA VAL A 9 3.46 -7.85 10.63
C VAL A 9 3.61 -6.45 11.24
N PHE A 10 2.94 -6.17 12.36
CA PHE A 10 3.02 -4.88 13.03
C PHE A 10 4.40 -4.60 13.65
N ASP A 11 5.07 -5.64 14.15
CA ASP A 11 6.46 -5.56 14.63
C ASP A 11 7.39 -5.20 13.47
N ALA A 12 7.23 -5.83 12.31
CA ALA A 12 8.00 -5.52 11.11
C ALA A 12 7.75 -4.09 10.61
N ALA A 13 6.49 -3.64 10.58
CA ALA A 13 6.13 -2.28 10.20
C ALA A 13 6.74 -1.25 11.15
N THR A 14 6.63 -1.48 12.46
CA THR A 14 7.18 -0.59 13.49
C THR A 14 8.70 -0.53 13.43
N ALA A 15 9.38 -1.68 13.34
CA ALA A 15 10.82 -1.76 13.23
C ALA A 15 11.33 -1.05 11.97
N ALA A 16 10.67 -1.25 10.83
CA ALA A 16 11.07 -0.66 9.56
C ALA A 16 10.89 0.86 9.56
N ILE A 17 9.74 1.37 10.01
CA ILE A 17 9.51 2.83 10.12
C ILE A 17 10.52 3.46 11.07
N LYS A 18 10.78 2.83 12.22
CA LYS A 18 11.78 3.32 13.18
C LYS A 18 13.17 3.39 12.56
N ALA A 19 13.63 2.31 11.93
CA ALA A 19 14.96 2.26 11.31
C ALA A 19 15.08 3.25 10.14
N LEU A 20 14.03 3.43 9.33
CA LEU A 20 14.01 4.45 8.27
C LEU A 20 14.14 5.86 8.84
N ASN A 21 13.41 6.17 9.93
CA ASN A 21 13.52 7.47 10.59
C ASN A 21 14.92 7.72 11.17
N GLU A 22 15.55 6.70 11.77
CA GLU A 22 16.94 6.78 12.27
C GLU A 22 17.95 7.05 11.15
N LEU A 23 17.67 6.56 9.94
CA LEU A 23 18.44 6.80 8.72
C LEU A 23 18.11 8.14 8.03
N GLY A 24 17.18 8.94 8.58
CA GLY A 24 16.79 10.23 8.02
C GLY A 24 15.78 10.16 6.87
N TYR A 25 15.15 9.02 6.66
CA TYR A 25 14.08 8.85 5.67
C TYR A 25 12.73 9.25 6.25
N ILE A 26 11.88 9.83 5.38
CA ILE A 26 10.47 10.08 5.66
C ILE A 26 9.69 8.96 4.98
N ALA A 27 8.96 8.18 5.77
CA ALA A 27 8.29 6.99 5.27
C ALA A 27 6.87 6.85 5.81
N CYS A 28 6.00 6.20 5.03
CA CYS A 28 4.64 5.87 5.44
C CYS A 28 4.23 4.48 4.96
N LEU A 29 3.31 3.85 5.69
CA LEU A 29 2.69 2.60 5.31
C LEU A 29 1.69 2.81 4.18
N CYS A 30 1.68 1.88 3.24
CA CYS A 30 0.63 1.71 2.25
C CYS A 30 0.19 0.24 2.19
N GLY A 31 -0.50 -0.14 1.12
CA GLY A 31 -0.84 -1.54 0.88
C GLY A 31 -1.73 -2.14 1.95
N SER A 32 -1.59 -3.45 2.19
CA SER A 32 -2.56 -4.19 3.02
C SER A 32 -2.57 -3.78 4.49
N VAL A 33 -1.41 -3.43 5.07
CA VAL A 33 -1.30 -2.95 6.45
C VAL A 33 -2.00 -1.61 6.62
N ALA A 34 -1.81 -0.66 5.70
CA ALA A 34 -2.50 0.62 5.77
C ALA A 34 -4.02 0.44 5.68
N CYS A 35 -4.50 -0.38 4.73
CA CYS A 35 -5.93 -0.69 4.62
C CYS A 35 -6.50 -1.28 5.91
N TYR A 36 -5.78 -2.23 6.54
CA TYR A 36 -6.20 -2.82 7.81
C TYR A 36 -6.27 -1.79 8.94
N ILE A 37 -5.27 -0.89 9.04
CA ILE A 37 -5.24 0.18 10.05
C ILE A 37 -6.43 1.15 9.86
N TYR A 38 -6.85 1.40 8.63
CA TYR A 38 -8.06 2.18 8.32
C TYR A 38 -9.38 1.44 8.63
N GLY A 39 -9.34 0.15 8.98
CA GLY A 39 -10.50 -0.64 9.39
C GLY A 39 -10.96 -1.71 8.41
N MET A 40 -10.20 -1.98 7.34
CA MET A 40 -10.52 -3.06 6.39
C MET A 40 -10.41 -4.43 7.07
N ASP A 41 -11.45 -5.27 6.95
CA ASP A 41 -11.52 -6.59 7.60
C ASP A 41 -11.63 -7.78 6.63
N SER A 42 -11.77 -7.54 5.31
CA SER A 42 -11.77 -8.60 4.27
C SER A 42 -10.54 -9.52 4.28
N ARG A 43 -9.41 -9.08 4.85
CA ARG A 43 -8.25 -9.96 5.06
C ARG A 43 -7.27 -9.47 6.11
N THR A 44 -6.50 -10.44 6.60
CA THR A 44 -5.29 -10.24 7.40
C THR A 44 -4.08 -9.89 6.49
N PRO A 45 -3.39 -8.76 6.72
CA PRO A 45 -2.10 -8.44 6.11
C PRO A 45 -1.05 -9.55 6.28
N LYS A 46 -0.16 -9.70 5.30
CA LYS A 46 0.87 -10.77 5.29
C LYS A 46 2.29 -10.24 5.01
N ASP A 47 2.36 -9.00 4.55
CA ASP A 47 3.53 -8.25 4.16
C ASP A 47 3.31 -6.79 4.55
N VAL A 48 4.40 -6.03 4.63
CA VAL A 48 4.37 -4.59 4.90
C VAL A 48 4.85 -3.86 3.67
N ASP A 49 4.04 -2.96 3.13
CA ASP A 49 4.44 -2.05 2.06
C ASP A 49 4.74 -0.65 2.64
N ILE A 50 5.94 -0.13 2.41
CA ILE A 50 6.38 1.16 2.91
C ILE A 50 6.81 2.05 1.74
N ILE A 51 6.26 3.26 1.66
CA ILE A 51 6.71 4.29 0.73
C ILE A 51 7.73 5.16 1.45
N VAL A 52 8.92 5.30 0.86
CA VAL A 52 9.95 6.24 1.29
C VAL A 52 9.86 7.49 0.42
N LEU A 53 9.39 8.60 0.98
CA LEU A 53 8.96 9.80 0.25
C LEU A 53 10.13 10.64 -0.25
N ASN A 54 11.20 10.73 0.55
CA ASN A 54 12.40 11.47 0.23
C ASN A 54 13.48 10.58 -0.44
N ALA A 55 13.05 9.57 -1.20
CA ALA A 55 13.92 8.68 -1.95
C ALA A 55 13.46 8.55 -3.40
N THR A 56 14.36 8.08 -4.26
CA THR A 56 14.14 7.84 -5.68
C THR A 56 14.09 6.34 -5.98
N PRO A 57 13.54 5.93 -7.13
CA PRO A 57 13.55 4.54 -7.59
C PRO A 57 14.90 3.81 -7.52
N SER A 58 16.00 4.53 -7.74
CA SER A 58 17.36 3.96 -7.68
C SER A 58 17.83 3.63 -6.26
N ASP A 59 17.17 4.17 -5.23
CA ASP A 59 17.59 4.03 -3.83
C ASP A 59 17.03 2.77 -3.16
N CYS A 60 16.05 2.09 -3.77
CA CYS A 60 15.35 0.96 -3.14
C CYS A 60 16.30 -0.13 -2.59
N GLU A 61 17.30 -0.57 -3.36
CA GLU A 61 18.23 -1.62 -2.91
C GLU A 61 19.27 -1.10 -1.89
N SER A 62 19.66 0.17 -1.97
CA SER A 62 20.57 0.77 -0.97
C SER A 62 19.86 1.01 0.36
N ILE A 63 18.59 1.41 0.34
CA ILE A 63 17.73 1.52 1.53
C ILE A 63 17.58 0.16 2.21
N LYS A 64 17.25 -0.90 1.45
CA LYS A 64 17.17 -2.26 2.00
C LYS A 64 18.47 -2.70 2.65
N SER A 65 19.61 -2.39 2.04
CA SER A 65 20.94 -2.71 2.58
C SER A 65 21.23 -1.92 3.87
N SER A 66 20.81 -0.66 3.93
CA SER A 66 20.93 0.19 5.11
C SER A 66 20.07 -0.32 6.27
N LEU A 67 18.86 -0.80 5.99
CA LEU A 67 17.97 -1.43 6.98
C LEU A 67 18.61 -2.68 7.61
N VAL A 68 19.18 -3.58 6.81
CA VAL A 68 19.92 -4.76 7.31
C VAL A 68 21.12 -4.36 8.17
N SER A 69 21.79 -3.26 7.82
CA SER A 69 22.94 -2.77 8.57
C SER A 69 22.55 -2.09 9.88
N THR A 70 21.33 -1.55 9.96
CA THR A 70 20.81 -0.79 11.11
C THR A 70 20.17 -1.71 12.14
N ASP A 71 19.39 -2.70 11.69
CA ASP A 71 18.72 -3.66 12.58
C ASP A 71 18.93 -5.10 12.10
N ARG A 72 19.53 -5.90 12.99
CA ARG A 72 19.90 -7.31 12.79
C ARG A 72 18.72 -8.24 12.51
N HIS A 73 17.48 -7.80 12.78
CA HIS A 73 16.28 -8.57 12.47
C HIS A 73 15.92 -8.48 10.97
N PHE A 74 16.48 -7.52 10.23
CA PHE A 74 16.32 -7.47 8.79
C PHE A 74 17.33 -8.36 8.07
N LEU A 75 16.88 -9.02 7.01
CA LEU A 75 17.71 -9.81 6.12
C LEU A 75 17.27 -9.65 4.67
N LEU A 76 18.24 -9.74 3.76
CA LEU A 76 18.00 -9.75 2.32
C LEU A 76 18.09 -11.18 1.78
N VAL A 77 17.03 -11.60 1.10
CA VAL A 77 16.92 -12.92 0.48
C VAL A 77 16.82 -12.74 -1.04
N PRO A 78 17.56 -13.51 -1.86
CA PRO A 78 17.41 -13.47 -3.31
C PRO A 78 15.95 -13.67 -3.76
N ALA A 79 15.57 -13.02 -4.87
CA ALA A 79 14.27 -13.22 -5.47
C ALA A 79 14.04 -14.68 -5.88
N ARG A 80 12.76 -15.07 -6.02
CA ARG A 80 12.38 -16.45 -6.38
C ARG A 80 12.79 -16.80 -7.80
N ASP A 81 12.68 -15.87 -8.74
CA ASP A 81 13.18 -16.04 -10.09
C ASP A 81 14.69 -15.71 -10.08
N PRO A 82 15.58 -16.64 -10.43
CA PRO A 82 17.02 -16.39 -10.44
C PRO A 82 17.45 -15.28 -11.42
N ARG A 83 16.57 -14.87 -12.35
CA ARG A 83 16.81 -13.77 -13.29
C ARG A 83 16.51 -12.40 -12.70
N ASP A 84 15.75 -12.35 -11.61
CA ASP A 84 15.47 -11.12 -10.89
C ASP A 84 16.71 -10.70 -10.09
N THR A 85 17.23 -9.49 -10.35
CA THR A 85 18.43 -8.97 -9.69
C THR A 85 18.16 -8.31 -8.34
N TYR A 86 16.88 -8.07 -8.01
CA TYR A 86 16.48 -7.47 -6.74
C TYR A 86 16.52 -8.48 -5.59
N LYS A 87 16.70 -7.98 -4.37
CA LYS A 87 16.57 -8.79 -3.14
C LYS A 87 15.27 -8.46 -2.42
N VAL A 88 14.69 -9.49 -1.82
CA VAL A 88 13.50 -9.37 -0.96
C VAL A 88 13.96 -9.08 0.46
N LEU A 89 13.48 -7.99 1.03
CA LEU A 89 13.72 -7.64 2.42
C LEU A 89 12.72 -8.38 3.31
N TRP A 90 13.23 -9.01 4.35
CA TRP A 90 12.44 -9.68 5.37
C TRP A 90 12.81 -9.12 6.73
N HIS A 91 11.81 -8.94 7.59
CA HIS A 91 11.99 -8.79 9.02
C HIS A 91 11.75 -10.15 9.69
N SER A 92 12.70 -10.62 10.50
CA SER A 92 12.66 -11.92 11.15
C SER A 92 12.77 -11.77 12.66
N THR A 93 11.79 -12.32 13.37
CA THR A 93 11.94 -12.67 14.77
C THR A 93 12.40 -14.13 14.86
N TYR A 94 12.62 -14.63 16.09
CA TYR A 94 12.97 -16.05 16.30
C TYR A 94 11.87 -17.02 15.83
N GLN A 95 10.62 -16.56 15.73
CA GLN A 95 9.46 -17.42 15.46
C GLN A 95 8.88 -17.20 14.06
N GLU A 96 8.97 -15.98 13.53
CA GLU A 96 8.22 -15.58 12.34
C GLU A 96 9.04 -14.67 11.41
N ARG A 97 8.63 -14.62 10.15
CA ARG A 97 9.20 -13.74 9.14
C ARG A 97 8.10 -13.00 8.40
N CYS A 98 8.25 -11.69 8.29
CA CYS A 98 7.36 -10.84 7.52
C CYS A 98 8.15 -10.18 6.38
N LYS A 99 7.58 -10.17 5.18
CA LYS A 99 8.17 -9.50 4.04
C LYS A 99 7.94 -8.00 4.18
N VAL A 100 8.95 -7.20 3.86
CA VAL A 100 8.86 -5.74 3.84
C VAL A 100 9.22 -5.26 2.44
N ASP A 101 8.27 -4.62 1.75
CA ASP A 101 8.48 -4.01 0.45
C ASP A 101 8.76 -2.51 0.62
N ILE A 102 9.90 -2.08 0.09
CA ILE A 102 10.30 -0.67 0.03
C ILE A 102 9.90 -0.14 -1.34
N LEU A 103 9.07 0.88 -1.33
CA LEU A 103 8.55 1.59 -2.49
C LEU A 103 8.99 3.05 -2.44
N THR A 104 9.01 3.71 -3.59
CA THR A 104 9.30 5.13 -3.70
C THR A 104 8.33 5.79 -4.67
N PRO A 105 8.07 7.09 -4.54
CA PRO A 105 7.38 7.84 -5.58
C PRO A 105 8.05 7.67 -6.95
N GLY A 106 7.24 7.74 -8.02
CA GLY A 106 7.70 7.56 -9.41
C GLY A 106 7.81 6.10 -9.88
N ILE A 107 7.75 5.11 -8.99
CA ILE A 107 7.49 3.71 -9.33
C ILE A 107 6.00 3.42 -9.09
N LEU A 108 5.39 2.58 -9.95
CA LEU A 108 3.99 2.15 -9.81
C LEU A 108 2.99 3.32 -9.70
N ASN A 109 3.30 4.46 -10.32
CA ASN A 109 2.50 5.68 -10.24
C ASN A 109 2.26 6.17 -8.80
N ILE A 110 3.14 5.84 -7.85
CA ILE A 110 3.04 6.34 -6.49
C ILE A 110 3.33 7.85 -6.51
N PRO A 111 2.41 8.70 -6.01
CA PRO A 111 2.59 10.15 -6.04
C PRO A 111 3.61 10.58 -4.99
N GLN A 112 4.17 11.77 -5.20
CA GLN A 112 4.82 12.47 -4.09
C GLN A 112 3.76 12.92 -3.08
N VAL A 113 4.03 12.69 -1.80
CA VAL A 113 3.10 13.00 -0.71
C VAL A 113 3.76 14.00 0.24
N PRO A 114 3.19 15.19 0.42
CA PRO A 114 3.66 16.14 1.43
C PRO A 114 3.63 15.53 2.83
N THR A 115 4.67 15.76 3.64
CA THR A 115 4.79 15.13 4.97
C THR A 115 3.67 15.54 5.92
N ASP A 116 3.13 16.75 5.78
CA ASP A 116 1.99 17.27 6.54
C ASP A 116 0.65 16.62 6.18
N ARG A 117 0.61 15.83 5.10
CA ARG A 117 -0.55 15.03 4.71
C ARG A 117 -0.55 13.62 5.29
N LEU A 118 0.56 13.15 5.86
CA LEU A 118 0.61 11.81 6.43
C LEU A 118 -0.38 11.65 7.58
N VAL A 119 -1.14 10.56 7.55
CA VAL A 119 -2.18 10.29 8.56
C VAL A 119 -1.55 9.51 9.71
N LEU A 120 -1.84 9.93 10.95
CA LEU A 120 -1.37 9.29 12.17
C LEU A 120 -2.59 8.90 13.03
N LEU A 121 -2.86 7.60 13.13
CA LEU A 121 -3.96 7.09 13.95
C LEU A 121 -3.44 6.56 15.29
N LYS A 122 -3.95 7.15 16.39
CA LYS A 122 -3.57 6.77 17.76
C LYS A 122 -3.87 5.30 18.09
N SER A 123 -4.90 4.73 17.47
CA SER A 123 -5.29 3.32 17.66
C SER A 123 -4.20 2.33 17.24
N HIS A 124 -3.23 2.75 16.41
CA HIS A 124 -2.18 1.90 15.87
C HIS A 124 -0.80 2.54 16.02
N SER A 125 -0.49 2.97 17.25
CA SER A 125 0.84 3.49 17.64
C SER A 125 1.33 4.70 16.84
N ASN A 126 0.43 5.45 16.19
CA ASN A 126 0.78 6.55 15.30
C ASN A 126 1.77 6.15 14.20
N LEU A 127 1.63 4.95 13.63
CA LEU A 127 2.37 4.61 12.41
C LEU A 127 1.91 5.54 11.27
N PRO A 128 2.83 6.18 10.53
CA PRO A 128 2.49 7.08 9.42
C PRO A 128 1.82 6.29 8.29
N LEU A 129 0.68 6.76 7.81
CA LEU A 129 -0.08 6.15 6.73
C LEU A 129 -0.13 7.07 5.52
N LEU A 130 -0.16 6.45 4.34
CA LEU A 130 -0.59 7.11 3.13
C LEU A 130 -2.04 7.63 3.30
N PRO A 131 -2.38 8.85 2.84
CA PRO A 131 -3.75 9.36 2.91
C PRO A 131 -4.74 8.43 2.19
N PHE A 132 -6.00 8.44 2.64
CA PHE A 132 -6.98 7.43 2.25
C PHE A 132 -7.26 7.41 0.74
N ILE A 133 -7.49 8.56 0.13
CA ILE A 133 -7.82 8.65 -1.31
C ILE A 133 -6.67 8.14 -2.21
N PRO A 134 -5.41 8.58 -2.04
CA PRO A 134 -4.27 7.98 -2.74
C PRO A 134 -4.16 6.47 -2.53
N LEU A 135 -4.39 5.97 -1.31
CA LEU A 135 -4.37 4.53 -1.02
C LEU A 135 -5.44 3.78 -1.82
N LEU A 136 -6.66 4.31 -1.86
CA LEU A 136 -7.76 3.74 -2.65
C LEU A 136 -7.42 3.74 -4.15
N PHE A 137 -6.90 4.84 -4.69
CA PHE A 137 -6.49 4.90 -6.10
C PHE A 137 -5.42 3.87 -6.45
N LEU A 138 -4.40 3.72 -5.60
CA LEU A 138 -3.36 2.70 -5.80
C LEU A 138 -3.92 1.28 -5.74
N LYS A 139 -4.96 1.02 -4.94
CA LYS A 139 -5.65 -0.27 -4.90
C LYS A 139 -6.43 -0.57 -6.18
N VAL A 140 -7.20 0.39 -6.68
CA VAL A 140 -7.96 0.23 -7.93
C VAL A 140 -7.00 0.08 -9.12
N GLN A 141 -5.90 0.84 -9.15
CA GLN A 141 -4.85 0.67 -10.15
C GLN A 141 -4.22 -0.73 -10.10
N ALA A 142 -3.91 -1.24 -8.91
CA ALA A 142 -3.36 -2.58 -8.75
C ALA A 142 -4.32 -3.66 -9.29
N TRP A 143 -5.63 -3.53 -9.03
CA TRP A 143 -6.66 -4.41 -9.59
C TRP A 143 -6.64 -4.43 -11.13
N SER A 144 -6.58 -3.26 -11.77
CA SER A 144 -6.55 -3.17 -13.24
C SER A 144 -5.28 -3.83 -13.80
N HIS A 145 -4.10 -3.45 -13.27
CA HIS A 145 -2.82 -4.05 -13.68
C HIS A 145 -2.75 -5.57 -13.47
N HIS A 146 -3.34 -6.08 -12.38
CA HIS A 146 -3.41 -7.52 -12.15
C HIS A 146 -4.26 -8.24 -13.20
N GLY A 147 -5.37 -7.64 -13.63
CA GLY A 147 -6.23 -8.18 -14.68
C GLY A 147 -5.59 -8.21 -16.05
N SER A 148 -4.84 -7.16 -16.39
CA SER A 148 -4.11 -7.07 -17.66
C SER A 148 -2.80 -7.87 -17.68
N SER A 149 -2.41 -8.53 -16.59
CA SER A 149 -1.14 -9.25 -16.52
C SER A 149 -1.21 -10.60 -17.24
N ASP A 150 -0.20 -10.94 -18.04
CA ASP A 150 -0.04 -12.30 -18.61
C ASP A 150 0.22 -13.38 -17.55
N LYS A 151 0.54 -12.99 -16.31
CA LYS A 151 0.80 -13.92 -15.21
C LYS A 151 -0.54 -14.29 -14.56
N ILE A 152 -1.03 -15.49 -14.83
CA ILE A 152 -2.25 -16.06 -14.22
C ILE A 152 -2.33 -15.86 -12.70
N ARG A 153 -1.20 -16.02 -11.99
CA ARG A 153 -1.12 -15.79 -10.54
C ARG A 153 -1.49 -14.35 -10.13
N LEU A 154 -1.16 -13.36 -10.95
CA LEU A 154 -1.54 -11.96 -10.72
C LEU A 154 -3.00 -11.74 -11.05
N GLN A 155 -3.53 -12.31 -12.13
CA GLN A 155 -4.97 -12.24 -12.45
C GLN A 155 -5.84 -12.79 -11.32
N PHE A 156 -5.46 -13.92 -10.71
CA PHE A 156 -6.17 -14.46 -9.54
C PHE A 156 -6.22 -13.51 -8.33
N LYS A 157 -5.31 -12.53 -8.23
CA LYS A 157 -5.35 -11.53 -7.16
C LYS A 157 -6.51 -10.55 -7.30
N GLN A 158 -7.07 -10.36 -8.50
CA GLN A 158 -8.20 -9.45 -8.71
C GLN A 158 -9.40 -9.78 -7.84
N ILE A 159 -9.64 -11.08 -7.56
CA ILE A 159 -10.73 -11.51 -6.68
C ILE A 159 -10.57 -10.88 -5.29
N GLN A 160 -9.35 -10.90 -4.74
CA GLN A 160 -9.07 -10.27 -3.46
C GLN A 160 -9.08 -8.75 -3.58
N ASP A 161 -8.56 -8.17 -4.68
CA ASP A 161 -8.55 -6.73 -4.85
C ASP A 161 -9.98 -6.15 -4.91
N VAL A 162 -10.93 -6.86 -5.53
CA VAL A 162 -12.36 -6.48 -5.50
C VAL A 162 -12.87 -6.42 -4.06
N LEU A 163 -12.61 -7.44 -3.24
CA LEU A 163 -13.03 -7.43 -1.83
C LEU A 163 -12.38 -6.27 -1.05
N ASP A 164 -11.07 -6.08 -1.20
CA ASP A 164 -10.33 -4.98 -0.57
C ASP A 164 -10.92 -3.62 -0.99
N ILE A 165 -11.21 -3.41 -2.28
CA ILE A 165 -11.74 -2.15 -2.82
C ILE A 165 -13.14 -1.87 -2.28
N GLU A 166 -14.02 -2.87 -2.25
CA GLU A 166 -15.39 -2.69 -1.75
C GLU A 166 -15.42 -2.33 -0.26
N ASP A 167 -14.58 -2.94 0.57
CA ASP A 167 -14.45 -2.56 1.97
C ASP A 167 -13.93 -1.13 2.13
N LEU A 168 -12.91 -0.75 1.36
CA LEU A 168 -12.35 0.60 1.43
C LEU A 168 -13.34 1.68 0.98
N VAL A 169 -14.20 1.39 0.00
CA VAL A 169 -15.30 2.29 -0.40
C VAL A 169 -16.28 2.47 0.75
N ASP A 170 -16.60 1.41 1.48
CA ASP A 170 -17.51 1.47 2.62
C ASP A 170 -16.91 2.28 3.78
N ILE A 171 -15.61 2.10 4.03
CA ILE A 171 -14.86 2.88 5.03
C ILE A 171 -14.81 4.36 4.63
N ALA A 172 -14.45 4.68 3.38
CA ALA A 172 -14.37 6.05 2.89
C ALA A 172 -15.70 6.79 3.10
N VAL A 173 -16.82 6.15 2.72
CA VAL A 173 -18.16 6.72 2.93
C VAL A 173 -18.48 6.90 4.41
N SER A 174 -18.04 5.99 5.28
CA SER A 174 -18.26 6.08 6.72
C SER A 174 -17.44 7.21 7.37
N TYR A 175 -16.24 7.47 6.88
CA TYR A 175 -15.35 8.52 7.39
C TYR A 175 -15.60 9.88 6.74
N GLY A 176 -16.29 9.90 5.59
CA GLY A 176 -16.52 11.11 4.81
C GLY A 176 -15.33 11.49 3.92
N ASP A 177 -14.40 10.57 3.69
CA ASP A 177 -13.27 10.78 2.80
C ASP A 177 -13.76 11.01 1.37
N ASN A 178 -13.30 12.09 0.75
CA ASN A 178 -13.63 12.43 -0.62
C ASN A 178 -12.40 12.94 -1.37
N LYS A 179 -12.43 12.77 -2.69
CA LYS A 179 -11.34 13.16 -3.59
C LYS A 179 -11.08 14.67 -3.55
N LYS A 180 -12.13 15.49 -3.42
CA LYS A 180 -12.02 16.96 -3.47
C LYS A 180 -11.16 17.54 -2.34
N ASP A 181 -11.18 16.92 -1.17
CA ASP A 181 -10.40 17.36 -0.02
C ASP A 181 -8.89 17.10 -0.20
N GLU A 182 -8.53 16.14 -1.06
CA GLU A 182 -7.15 15.71 -1.30
C GLU A 182 -6.61 16.17 -2.67
N GLU A 183 -7.48 16.45 -3.66
CA GLU A 183 -7.05 16.71 -5.04
C GLU A 183 -6.17 17.95 -5.20
N GLY A 184 -6.28 18.92 -4.29
CA GLY A 184 -5.54 20.18 -4.35
C GLY A 184 -4.02 20.02 -4.19
N TRP A 185 -3.55 18.95 -3.54
CA TRP A 185 -2.11 18.70 -3.37
C TRP A 185 -1.61 17.51 -4.20
N MET A 186 -2.50 16.60 -4.60
CA MET A 186 -2.10 15.44 -5.41
C MET A 186 -1.67 15.88 -6.81
N PRO A 187 -0.65 15.22 -7.41
CA PRO A 187 -0.30 15.47 -8.81
C PRO A 187 -1.51 15.24 -9.73
N LYS A 188 -1.77 16.19 -10.63
CA LYS A 188 -2.94 16.13 -11.54
C LYS A 188 -3.02 14.83 -12.32
N GLU A 189 -1.89 14.37 -12.86
CA GLU A 189 -1.79 13.12 -13.62
C GLU A 189 -2.17 11.90 -12.75
N PHE A 190 -1.77 11.87 -11.49
CA PHE A 190 -2.15 10.81 -10.56
C PHE A 190 -3.66 10.77 -10.34
N VAL A 191 -4.30 11.95 -10.17
CA VAL A 191 -5.76 12.05 -10.00
C VAL A 191 -6.51 11.62 -11.27
N GLU A 192 -6.03 12.04 -12.44
CA GLU A 192 -6.61 11.67 -13.74
C GLU A 192 -6.54 10.16 -13.96
N ILE A 193 -5.37 9.55 -13.75
CA ILE A 193 -5.17 8.10 -13.87
C ILE A 193 -6.02 7.33 -12.85
N GLY A 194 -6.00 7.75 -11.59
CA GLY A 194 -6.81 7.12 -10.53
C GLY A 194 -8.30 7.16 -10.85
N THR A 195 -8.80 8.29 -11.35
CA THR A 195 -10.20 8.44 -11.78
C THR A 195 -10.54 7.54 -12.97
N ALA A 196 -9.63 7.41 -13.93
CA ALA A 196 -9.81 6.51 -15.07
C ALA A 196 -9.92 5.04 -14.62
N PHE A 197 -9.08 4.59 -13.69
CA PHE A 197 -9.15 3.25 -13.13
C PHE A 197 -10.41 3.01 -12.28
N VAL A 198 -10.89 4.01 -11.54
CA VAL A 198 -12.19 3.94 -10.85
C VAL A 198 -13.33 3.77 -11.86
N THR A 199 -13.28 4.53 -12.96
CA THR A 199 -14.28 4.41 -14.03
C THR A 199 -14.24 3.01 -14.64
N GLU A 200 -13.07 2.50 -14.99
CA GLU A 200 -12.90 1.13 -15.48
C GLU A 200 -13.46 0.10 -14.49
N TYR A 201 -13.10 0.21 -13.22
CA TYR A 201 -13.57 -0.68 -12.15
C TYR A 201 -15.10 -0.69 -12.08
N GLN A 202 -15.73 0.48 -12.11
CA GLN A 202 -17.18 0.61 -12.11
C GLN A 202 -17.83 0.02 -13.36
N LEU A 203 -17.19 0.12 -14.53
CA LEU A 203 -17.67 -0.44 -15.81
C LEU A 203 -17.60 -1.98 -15.82
N VAL A 204 -16.51 -2.56 -15.32
CA VAL A 204 -16.31 -4.01 -15.30
C VAL A 204 -17.19 -4.67 -14.24
N ASN A 205 -17.37 -4.03 -13.09
CA ASN A 205 -18.15 -4.56 -11.98
C ASN A 205 -19.62 -4.06 -12.02
N GLN A 206 -20.16 -3.73 -13.20
CA GLN A 206 -21.48 -3.11 -13.38
C GLN A 206 -22.70 -3.92 -12.93
N ASP A 207 -22.57 -5.23 -12.67
CA ASP A 207 -23.65 -6.07 -12.12
C ASP A 207 -24.03 -5.69 -10.66
N MET A 208 -23.44 -4.61 -10.16
CA MET A 208 -23.55 -4.14 -8.80
C MET A 208 -24.51 -2.94 -8.69
N ARG A 209 -25.75 -3.26 -8.29
CA ARG A 209 -26.82 -2.44 -7.67
C ARG A 209 -26.57 -0.92 -7.48
N SER A 210 -27.60 -0.11 -7.71
CA SER A 210 -27.64 1.37 -7.54
C SER A 210 -26.89 1.93 -6.33
N VAL A 211 -26.90 1.22 -5.19
CA VAL A 211 -26.23 1.59 -3.94
C VAL A 211 -24.71 1.75 -4.10
N ARG A 212 -24.02 0.89 -4.86
CA ARG A 212 -22.56 0.96 -5.03
C ARG A 212 -22.14 2.17 -5.85
N ARG A 213 -22.90 2.52 -6.90
CA ARG A 213 -22.69 3.75 -7.66
C ARG A 213 -22.84 4.99 -6.77
N GLN A 214 -23.81 5.01 -5.86
CA GLN A 214 -24.00 6.12 -4.93
C GLN A 214 -22.83 6.27 -3.95
N LYS A 215 -22.25 5.16 -3.47
CA LYS A 215 -21.07 5.20 -2.59
C LYS A 215 -19.87 5.82 -3.31
N TRP A 216 -19.56 5.35 -4.51
CA TRP A 216 -18.49 5.94 -5.31
C TRP A 216 -18.73 7.40 -5.66
N ALA A 217 -19.97 7.81 -5.96
CA ALA A 217 -20.29 9.21 -6.21
C ALA A 217 -19.93 10.09 -5.01
N LYS A 218 -20.20 9.65 -3.77
CA LYS A 218 -19.81 10.40 -2.55
C LYS A 218 -18.30 10.57 -2.37
N ILE A 219 -17.50 9.65 -2.92
CA ILE A 219 -16.04 9.69 -2.82
C ILE A 219 -15.46 10.53 -3.97
N MET A 220 -16.04 10.42 -5.16
CA MET A 220 -15.48 10.99 -6.40
C MET A 220 -16.00 12.39 -6.73
N ASP A 221 -17.21 12.75 -6.28
CA ASP A 221 -17.87 14.05 -6.43
C ASP A 221 -17.77 14.90 -5.15
#